data_AF-A0A7S1M6U6-F1
#
_entry.id   AF-A0A7S1M6U6-F1
#
_cell.length_a   1.000
_cell.length_b   1.000
_cell.length_c   1.000
_cell.angle_alpha   90.00
_cell.angle_beta   90.00
_cell.angle_gamma   90.00
#
_symmetry.space_group_name_H-M   'P 1'
#
loop_
_entity.id
_entity.type
_entity.pdbx_description
1 polymer ?
#
loop_
_entity_poly.entity_id
_entity_poly.type
_entity_poly.pdbx_seq_one_letter_code
_entity_poly.pdbx_strand_id
1 'polypeptide(L)'
;INLIDTPGHVDFAIEVERSLRVLDGVVAVFDAAVGVQAQSYTVLKMAKKARTPVIAFINKMDKPNADWNKAVSSIANKLKVQPVLVQLPLLSDHGEFIGMLDVVRQCSITNCGKHGEELRVEPFDALPKHVQDTLRDAKHDLIELLSGRDDDFATHLIEALDRADGDEVKAETFITPEQLIKSLRREVLKGLASVDAVGGAHNHLDGLPSLLPVLFGAARRNLGVQPLMDAVVDYLPSPLDRPALDGFTAGGDVIPVPSPLAPINVGMTFKVMFFPDPATK
;
A
#
# COMPACT_ATOMS: atom_id res chain seq x y z
N ILE A 1 13.20 5.98 6.07
CA ILE A 1 12.18 6.26 5.03
C ILE A 1 12.49 7.64 4.45
N ASN A 2 12.63 7.76 3.14
CA ASN A 2 12.81 9.05 2.47
C ASN A 2 11.51 9.39 1.75
N LEU A 3 10.87 10.51 2.12
CA LEU A 3 9.60 10.93 1.53
C LEU A 3 9.84 11.99 0.46
N ILE A 4 9.21 11.81 -0.70
CA ILE A 4 9.16 12.81 -1.77
C ILE A 4 7.69 13.14 -1.98
N ASP A 5 7.31 14.38 -1.66
CA ASP A 5 5.97 14.87 -1.98
C ASP A 5 5.93 15.27 -3.45
N THR A 6 5.00 14.68 -4.20
CA THR A 6 4.83 14.94 -5.62
C THR A 6 3.55 15.73 -5.85
N PRO A 7 3.58 16.78 -6.69
CA PRO A 7 2.37 17.53 -7.04
C PRO A 7 1.34 16.62 -7.72
N GLY A 8 0.10 16.63 -7.24
CA GLY A 8 -1.00 15.84 -7.78
C GLY A 8 -1.71 16.46 -9.00
N HIS A 9 -1.24 17.61 -9.50
CA HIS A 9 -1.85 18.31 -10.63
C HIS A 9 -1.19 17.92 -11.95
N VAL A 10 -2.01 17.80 -13.02
CA VAL A 10 -1.55 17.33 -14.35
C VAL A 10 -0.47 18.20 -14.98
N ASP A 11 -0.46 19.50 -14.66
CA ASP A 11 0.55 20.44 -15.15
C ASP A 11 1.98 20.10 -14.66
N PHE A 12 2.09 19.28 -13.61
CA PHE A 12 3.37 18.80 -13.06
C PHE A 12 3.64 17.33 -13.39
N ALA A 13 2.98 16.78 -14.40
CA ALA A 13 3.19 15.39 -14.85
C ALA A 13 4.67 15.04 -15.07
N ILE A 14 5.47 15.97 -15.59
CA ILE A 14 6.91 15.79 -15.78
C ILE A 14 7.65 15.64 -14.44
N GLU A 15 7.26 16.40 -13.41
CA GLU A 15 7.86 16.29 -12.07
C GLU A 15 7.49 14.97 -11.40
N VAL A 16 6.24 14.54 -11.57
CA VAL A 16 5.78 13.22 -11.12
C VAL A 16 6.57 12.11 -11.83
N GLU A 17 6.71 12.17 -13.16
CA GLU A 17 7.45 11.15 -13.92
C GLU A 17 8.91 11.06 -13.48
N ARG A 18 9.58 12.20 -13.27
CA ARG A 18 10.96 12.21 -12.75
C ARG A 18 11.06 11.63 -11.35
N SER A 19 10.10 11.94 -10.48
CA SER A 19 10.07 11.41 -9.11
C SER A 19 9.87 9.89 -9.12
N LEU A 20 8.96 9.37 -9.94
CA LEU A 20 8.72 7.93 -10.06
C LEU A 20 9.96 7.13 -10.49
N ARG A 21 10.91 7.75 -11.21
CA ARG A 21 12.18 7.09 -11.59
C ARG A 21 13.16 6.90 -10.43
N VAL A 22 13.03 7.67 -9.36
CA VAL A 22 13.89 7.57 -8.17
C VAL A 22 13.21 6.89 -6.99
N LEU A 23 11.88 6.79 -7.00
CA LEU A 23 11.07 6.22 -5.92
C LEU A 23 11.01 4.69 -5.96
N ASP A 24 11.12 4.07 -4.79
CA ASP A 24 10.97 2.62 -4.64
C ASP A 24 9.49 2.21 -4.56
N GLY A 25 8.67 2.99 -3.87
CA GLY A 25 7.25 2.73 -3.67
C GLY A 25 6.42 4.01 -3.66
N VAL A 26 5.11 3.88 -3.84
CA VAL A 26 4.15 4.99 -3.88
C VAL A 26 3.05 4.80 -2.84
N VAL A 27 2.74 5.88 -2.14
CA VAL A 27 1.51 5.99 -1.33
C VAL A 27 0.49 6.80 -2.12
N ALA A 28 -0.53 6.12 -2.64
CA ALA A 28 -1.61 6.73 -3.40
C ALA A 28 -2.70 7.26 -2.46
N VAL A 29 -2.79 8.59 -2.32
CA VAL A 29 -3.79 9.22 -1.44
C VAL A 29 -5.07 9.53 -2.20
N PHE A 30 -6.20 9.06 -1.69
CA PHE A 30 -7.54 9.29 -2.24
C PHE A 30 -8.43 10.04 -1.25
N ASP A 31 -9.40 10.79 -1.76
CA ASP A 31 -10.41 11.45 -0.94
C ASP A 31 -11.59 10.49 -0.70
N ALA A 32 -11.95 10.25 0.57
CA ALA A 32 -13.03 9.34 0.95
C ALA A 32 -14.40 9.69 0.34
N ALA A 33 -14.65 10.96 -0.02
CA ALA A 33 -15.92 11.37 -0.60
C ALA A 33 -15.98 11.19 -2.13
N VAL A 34 -14.82 11.20 -2.81
CA VAL A 34 -14.75 11.31 -4.29
C VAL A 34 -14.08 10.11 -4.94
N GLY A 35 -13.18 9.42 -4.23
CA GLY A 35 -12.39 8.31 -4.75
C GLY A 35 -11.41 8.74 -5.84
N VAL A 36 -11.29 7.92 -6.89
CA VAL A 36 -10.37 8.18 -8.01
C VAL A 36 -10.87 9.32 -8.91
N GLN A 37 -10.00 10.30 -9.15
CA GLN A 37 -10.22 11.42 -10.07
C GLN A 37 -9.31 11.29 -11.30
N ALA A 38 -9.53 12.09 -12.33
CA ALA A 38 -8.75 12.03 -13.58
C ALA A 38 -7.24 12.24 -13.34
N GLN A 39 -6.91 13.10 -12.37
CA GLN A 39 -5.53 13.41 -11.98
C GLN A 39 -4.87 12.20 -11.31
N SER A 40 -5.50 11.62 -10.28
CA SER A 40 -4.97 10.44 -9.59
C SER A 40 -4.88 9.22 -10.51
N TYR A 41 -5.82 9.06 -11.44
CA TYR A 41 -5.75 8.04 -12.48
C TYR A 41 -4.50 8.19 -13.36
N THR A 42 -4.21 9.41 -13.82
CA THR A 42 -3.06 9.68 -14.71
C THR A 42 -1.74 9.39 -14.02
N VAL A 43 -1.56 9.84 -12.78
CA VAL A 43 -0.36 9.59 -11.96
C VAL A 43 -0.17 8.09 -11.71
N LEU A 44 -1.24 7.38 -11.37
CA LEU A 44 -1.15 5.93 -11.11
C LEU A 44 -0.92 5.12 -12.38
N LYS A 45 -1.38 5.58 -13.54
CA LYS A 45 -1.00 4.99 -14.83
C LYS A 45 0.51 5.12 -15.08
N MET A 46 1.14 6.24 -14.68
CA MET A 46 2.59 6.41 -14.76
C MET A 46 3.33 5.47 -13.79
N ALA A 47 2.87 5.36 -12.54
CA ALA A 47 3.45 4.42 -11.56
C ALA A 47 3.36 2.96 -12.04
N LYS A 48 2.21 2.58 -12.61
CA LYS A 48 1.96 1.28 -13.25
C LYS A 48 2.88 1.03 -14.45
N LYS A 49 3.13 2.04 -15.29
CA LYS A 49 4.12 1.95 -16.38
C LYS A 49 5.54 1.75 -15.86
N ALA A 50 5.89 2.40 -14.75
CA ALA A 50 7.17 2.26 -14.07
C ALA A 50 7.28 0.97 -13.22
N ARG A 51 6.20 0.17 -13.12
CA ARG A 51 6.08 -1.02 -12.26
C ARG A 51 6.43 -0.73 -10.79
N THR A 52 6.18 0.50 -10.34
CA THR A 52 6.45 0.88 -8.95
C THR A 52 5.35 0.32 -8.05
N PRO A 53 5.68 -0.43 -6.99
CA PRO A 53 4.71 -0.89 -5.99
C PRO A 53 3.92 0.26 -5.37
N VAL A 54 2.63 0.02 -5.12
CA VAL A 54 1.71 1.04 -4.63
C VAL A 54 0.89 0.50 -3.46
N ILE A 55 0.71 1.32 -2.43
CA ILE A 55 -0.35 1.15 -1.44
C ILE A 55 -1.31 2.34 -1.51
N ALA A 56 -2.57 2.14 -1.15
CA ALA A 56 -3.61 3.16 -1.18
C ALA A 56 -3.96 3.64 0.24
N PHE A 57 -4.18 4.95 0.36
CA PHE A 57 -4.65 5.58 1.59
C PHE A 57 -5.88 6.42 1.30
N ILE A 58 -7.05 5.98 1.78
CA ILE A 58 -8.30 6.72 1.69
C ILE A 58 -8.35 7.70 2.87
N ASN A 59 -8.13 8.97 2.57
CA ASN A 59 -8.02 10.06 3.53
C ASN A 59 -9.30 10.90 3.58
N LYS A 60 -9.38 11.80 4.56
CA LYS A 60 -10.51 12.71 4.83
C LYS A 60 -11.81 11.96 5.17
N MET A 61 -11.67 10.86 5.91
CA MET A 61 -12.77 10.09 6.47
C MET A 61 -13.65 10.88 7.46
N ASP A 62 -13.19 12.05 7.90
CA ASP A 62 -13.90 12.99 8.77
C ASP A 62 -14.94 13.86 8.06
N LYS A 63 -15.04 13.79 6.72
CA LYS A 63 -16.03 14.56 5.97
C LYS A 63 -17.45 14.02 6.20
N PRO A 64 -18.47 14.89 6.30
CA PRO A 64 -19.87 14.46 6.41
C PRO A 64 -20.36 13.59 5.25
N ASN A 65 -19.77 13.74 4.06
CA ASN A 65 -20.10 12.97 2.86
C ASN A 65 -19.03 11.93 2.51
N ALA A 66 -18.19 11.52 3.47
CA ALA A 66 -17.23 10.44 3.27
C ALA A 66 -17.98 9.13 2.97
N ASP A 67 -17.61 8.47 1.88
CA ASP A 67 -18.16 7.18 1.49
C ASP A 67 -17.01 6.29 1.01
N TRP A 68 -16.37 5.65 1.98
CA TRP A 68 -15.19 4.84 1.75
C TRP A 68 -15.51 3.62 0.87
N ASN A 69 -16.72 3.07 0.94
CA ASN A 69 -17.17 1.97 0.07
C ASN A 69 -17.19 2.41 -1.40
N LYS A 70 -17.74 3.59 -1.69
CA LYS A 70 -17.68 4.18 -3.03
C LYS A 70 -16.24 4.48 -3.45
N ALA A 71 -15.40 4.95 -2.54
CA ALA A 71 -13.99 5.21 -2.84
C ALA A 71 -13.23 3.92 -3.22
N VAL A 72 -13.39 2.84 -2.45
CA VAL A 72 -12.83 1.51 -2.76
C VAL A 72 -13.36 0.98 -4.09
N SER A 73 -14.67 1.08 -4.33
CA SER A 73 -15.29 0.68 -5.60
C SER A 73 -14.75 1.49 -6.79
N SER A 74 -14.52 2.79 -6.58
CA SER A 74 -13.92 3.69 -7.58
C SER A 74 -12.48 3.28 -7.90
N ILE A 75 -11.69 2.91 -6.90
CA ILE A 75 -10.32 2.35 -7.05
C ILE A 75 -10.36 1.08 -7.90
N ALA A 76 -11.17 0.09 -7.52
CA ALA A 76 -11.28 -1.17 -8.25
C ALA A 76 -11.64 -0.95 -9.73
N ASN A 77 -12.73 -0.22 -9.97
CA ASN A 77 -13.32 -0.07 -11.29
C ASN A 77 -12.49 0.78 -12.26
N LYS A 78 -11.91 1.88 -11.77
CA LYS A 78 -11.15 2.81 -12.62
C LYS A 78 -9.72 2.35 -12.81
N LEU A 79 -9.05 1.84 -11.77
CA LEU A 79 -7.65 1.41 -11.88
C LEU A 79 -7.49 -0.03 -12.40
N LYS A 80 -8.58 -0.81 -12.42
CA LYS A 80 -8.59 -2.24 -12.81
C LYS A 80 -7.62 -3.05 -11.94
N VAL A 81 -7.76 -2.87 -10.64
CA VAL A 81 -6.99 -3.55 -9.59
C VAL A 81 -7.97 -4.17 -8.60
N GLN A 82 -7.50 -5.10 -7.77
CA GLN A 82 -8.27 -5.63 -6.65
C GLN A 82 -7.82 -4.94 -5.36
N PRO A 83 -8.64 -4.04 -4.78
CA PRO A 83 -8.35 -3.45 -3.48
C PRO A 83 -8.38 -4.53 -2.40
N VAL A 84 -7.43 -4.47 -1.46
CA VAL A 84 -7.35 -5.35 -0.30
C VAL A 84 -7.43 -4.53 0.95
N LEU A 85 -8.47 -4.73 1.74
CA LEU A 85 -8.70 -3.97 2.97
C LEU A 85 -7.83 -4.57 4.08
N VAL A 86 -6.61 -4.08 4.21
CA VAL A 86 -5.72 -4.46 5.33
C VAL A 86 -6.12 -3.78 6.65
N GLN A 87 -6.98 -2.77 6.54
CA GLN A 87 -7.69 -2.14 7.65
C GLN A 87 -9.16 -1.96 7.29
N LEU A 88 -10.03 -1.85 8.28
CA LEU A 88 -11.40 -1.38 8.13
C LEU A 88 -11.61 -0.10 8.93
N PRO A 89 -12.48 0.82 8.51
CA PRO A 89 -12.79 2.00 9.30
C PRO A 89 -13.60 1.62 10.56
N LEU A 90 -13.16 2.10 11.72
CA LEU A 90 -13.93 2.02 12.96
C LEU A 90 -14.81 3.27 13.06
N LEU A 91 -16.12 3.04 13.10
CA LEU A 91 -17.12 4.09 13.21
C LEU A 91 -17.73 4.11 14.62
N SER A 92 -18.07 5.29 15.13
CA SER A 92 -18.90 5.42 16.33
C SER A 92 -20.35 5.01 16.04
N ASP A 93 -21.17 4.89 17.09
CA ASP A 93 -22.61 4.62 16.97
C ASP A 93 -23.35 5.68 16.14
N HIS A 94 -22.78 6.88 16.00
CA HIS A 94 -23.30 7.97 15.18
C HIS A 94 -22.72 8.00 13.76
N GLY A 95 -21.91 7.00 13.39
CA GLY A 95 -21.29 6.88 12.08
C GLY A 95 -20.03 7.73 11.89
N GLU A 96 -19.48 8.33 12.94
CA GLU A 96 -18.27 9.13 12.85
C GLU A 96 -17.02 8.25 12.77
N PHE A 97 -16.07 8.58 11.92
CA PHE A 97 -14.78 7.90 11.87
C PHE A 97 -13.95 8.22 13.12
N ILE A 98 -13.70 7.20 13.95
CA ILE A 98 -12.98 7.33 15.23
C ILE A 98 -11.66 6.55 15.27
N GLY A 99 -11.43 5.64 14.32
CA GLY A 99 -10.21 4.85 14.25
C GLY A 99 -10.24 3.82 13.15
N MET A 100 -9.42 2.78 13.29
CA MET A 100 -9.31 1.70 12.33
C MET A 100 -9.31 0.35 13.05
N LEU A 101 -9.77 -0.68 12.36
CA LEU A 101 -9.59 -2.07 12.72
C LEU A 101 -8.48 -2.64 11.85
N ASP A 102 -7.37 -3.07 12.45
CA ASP A 102 -6.27 -3.73 11.73
C ASP A 102 -6.65 -5.20 11.51
N VAL A 103 -6.89 -5.57 10.25
CA VAL A 103 -7.31 -6.92 9.86
C VAL A 103 -6.15 -7.90 9.99
N VAL A 104 -4.91 -7.44 9.81
CA VAL A 104 -3.72 -8.28 9.84
C VAL A 104 -3.31 -8.59 11.27
N ARG A 105 -3.27 -7.57 12.14
CA ARG A 105 -2.88 -7.68 13.55
C ARG A 105 -4.05 -8.00 14.48
N GLN A 106 -5.29 -7.95 13.98
CA GLN A 106 -6.51 -8.23 14.74
C GLN A 106 -6.64 -7.34 15.98
N CYS A 107 -6.62 -6.03 15.78
CA CYS A 107 -6.77 -5.04 16.86
C CYS A 107 -7.52 -3.79 16.39
N SER A 108 -8.07 -3.00 17.32
CA SER A 108 -8.51 -1.64 17.00
C SER A 108 -7.38 -0.64 17.27
N ILE A 109 -7.34 0.44 16.49
CA ILE A 109 -6.38 1.53 16.63
C ILE A 109 -7.18 2.84 16.65
N THR A 110 -7.09 3.56 17.75
CA THR A 110 -7.70 4.90 17.91
C THR A 110 -6.64 5.89 18.37
N ASN A 111 -6.82 7.17 18.06
CA ASN A 111 -5.95 8.23 18.57
C ASN A 111 -6.54 8.81 19.86
N CYS A 112 -5.77 8.80 20.94
CA CYS A 112 -6.13 9.45 22.21
C CYS A 112 -5.29 10.69 22.54
N GLY A 113 -4.24 10.98 21.76
CA GLY A 113 -3.39 12.16 21.90
C GLY A 113 -3.85 13.35 21.05
N LYS A 114 -3.34 14.56 21.36
CA LYS A 114 -3.72 15.80 20.65
C LYS A 114 -3.16 15.83 19.23
N HIS A 115 -1.93 15.35 19.07
CA HIS A 115 -1.20 15.38 17.80
C HIS A 115 -0.91 13.99 17.24
N GLY A 116 -1.68 12.97 17.63
CA GLY A 116 -1.42 11.60 17.22
C GLY A 116 -0.17 11.00 17.87
N GLU A 117 0.28 11.59 18.98
CA GLU A 117 1.44 11.16 19.75
C GLU A 117 1.17 9.92 20.60
N GLU A 118 -0.10 9.67 20.93
CA GLU A 118 -0.55 8.53 21.71
C GLU A 118 -1.68 7.81 20.98
N LEU A 119 -1.40 6.57 20.59
CA LEU A 119 -2.40 5.67 20.04
C LEU A 119 -2.85 4.69 21.10
N ARG A 120 -4.15 4.45 21.15
CA ARG A 120 -4.72 3.34 21.89
C ARG A 120 -4.92 2.18 20.93
N VAL A 121 -4.24 1.07 21.22
CA VAL A 121 -4.41 -0.20 20.51
C VAL A 121 -5.14 -1.16 21.44
N GLU A 122 -6.35 -1.57 21.07
CA GLU A 122 -7.11 -2.55 21.85
C GLU A 122 -7.03 -3.91 21.15
N PRO A 123 -6.59 -4.98 21.85
CA PRO A 123 -6.44 -6.30 21.26
C PRO A 123 -7.80 -6.93 20.96
N PHE A 124 -7.83 -7.89 20.03
CA PHE A 124 -9.03 -8.61 19.59
C PHE A 124 -9.99 -8.98 20.73
N ASP A 125 -9.48 -9.61 21.79
CA ASP A 125 -10.28 -10.13 22.90
C ASP A 125 -10.95 -9.03 23.74
N ALA A 126 -10.43 -7.80 23.70
CA ALA A 126 -11.01 -6.66 24.40
C ALA A 126 -12.10 -5.95 23.59
N LEU A 127 -12.25 -6.26 22.30
CA LEU A 127 -13.21 -5.61 21.42
C LEU A 127 -14.64 -6.14 21.63
N PRO A 128 -15.68 -5.34 21.35
CA PRO A 128 -17.06 -5.82 21.33
C PRO A 128 -17.26 -6.97 20.34
N LYS A 129 -18.19 -7.88 20.65
CA LYS A 129 -18.43 -9.10 19.87
C LYS A 129 -18.69 -8.84 18.37
N HIS A 130 -19.51 -7.83 18.05
CA HIS A 130 -19.79 -7.47 16.66
C HIS A 130 -18.55 -6.99 15.89
N VAL A 131 -17.61 -6.32 16.57
CA VAL A 131 -16.34 -5.89 15.99
C VAL A 131 -15.41 -7.09 15.80
N GLN A 132 -15.36 -8.00 16.77
CA GLN A 132 -14.59 -9.24 16.65
C GLN A 132 -15.05 -10.08 15.47
N ASP A 133 -16.37 -10.20 15.28
CA ASP A 133 -16.92 -10.98 14.17
C ASP A 133 -16.60 -10.30 12.83
N THR A 134 -16.71 -8.96 12.74
CA THR A 134 -16.28 -8.19 11.55
C THR A 134 -14.79 -8.40 11.21
N LEU A 135 -13.92 -8.40 12.23
CA LEU A 135 -12.48 -8.62 12.06
C LEU A 135 -12.16 -10.07 11.66
N ARG A 136 -12.92 -11.04 12.17
CA ARG A 136 -12.78 -12.45 11.80
C ARG A 136 -13.15 -12.66 10.33
N ASP A 137 -14.30 -12.14 9.90
CA ASP A 137 -14.76 -12.25 8.53
C ASP A 137 -13.76 -11.58 7.56
N ALA A 138 -13.27 -10.39 7.91
CA ALA A 138 -12.26 -9.70 7.10
C ALA A 138 -10.91 -10.44 7.05
N LYS A 139 -10.52 -11.13 8.15
CA LYS A 139 -9.31 -11.96 8.17
C LYS A 139 -9.48 -13.19 7.29
N HIS A 140 -10.64 -13.84 7.37
CA HIS A 140 -10.99 -14.99 6.55
C HIS A 140 -10.90 -14.65 5.06
N ASP A 141 -11.56 -13.57 4.64
CA ASP A 141 -11.52 -13.08 3.25
C ASP A 141 -10.08 -12.78 2.78
N LEU A 142 -9.25 -12.23 3.68
CA LEU A 142 -7.84 -11.96 3.38
C LEU A 142 -7.02 -13.25 3.21
N ILE A 143 -7.24 -14.24 4.08
CA ILE A 143 -6.55 -15.54 4.03
C ILE A 143 -6.94 -16.27 2.75
N GLU A 144 -8.23 -16.33 2.42
CA GLU A 144 -8.74 -16.94 1.19
C GLU A 144 -8.07 -16.27 -0.03
N LEU A 145 -8.09 -14.94 -0.09
CA LEU A 145 -7.48 -14.18 -1.18
C LEU A 145 -6.00 -14.48 -1.37
N LEU A 146 -5.21 -14.50 -0.29
CA LEU A 146 -3.77 -14.72 -0.35
C LEU A 146 -3.44 -16.18 -0.67
N SER A 147 -4.22 -17.13 -0.15
CA SER A 147 -4.02 -18.56 -0.43
C SER A 147 -4.16 -18.90 -1.92
N GLY A 148 -5.03 -18.18 -2.64
CA GLY A 148 -5.19 -18.35 -4.09
C GLY A 148 -4.12 -17.66 -4.95
N ARG A 149 -3.14 -16.96 -4.35
CA ARG A 149 -2.18 -16.09 -5.07
C ARG A 149 -0.72 -16.31 -4.69
N ASP A 150 -0.47 -16.90 -3.53
CA ASP A 150 0.86 -17.06 -2.96
C ASP A 150 1.05 -18.50 -2.48
N ASP A 151 1.77 -19.30 -3.28
CA ASP A 151 2.03 -20.72 -3.02
C ASP A 151 2.74 -20.96 -1.68
N ASP A 152 3.65 -20.07 -1.27
CA ASP A 152 4.33 -20.17 0.03
C ASP A 152 3.31 -20.00 1.16
N PHE A 153 2.39 -19.04 1.02
CA PHE A 153 1.33 -18.82 2.00
C PHE A 153 0.31 -19.95 2.02
N ALA A 154 -0.08 -20.47 0.85
CA ALA A 154 -0.97 -21.62 0.74
C ALA A 154 -0.38 -22.86 1.45
N THR A 155 0.93 -23.09 1.32
CA THR A 155 1.63 -24.16 2.04
C THR A 155 1.51 -23.99 3.56
N HIS A 156 1.73 -22.79 4.07
CA HIS A 156 1.56 -22.51 5.52
C HIS A 156 0.12 -22.68 6.00
N LEU A 157 -0.86 -22.37 5.15
CA LEU A 157 -2.28 -22.58 5.47
C LEU A 157 -2.60 -24.08 5.55
N ILE A 158 -2.08 -24.90 4.64
CA ILE A 158 -2.23 -26.36 4.70
C ILE A 158 -1.62 -26.92 6.00
N GLU A 159 -0.42 -26.49 6.36
CA GLU A 159 0.22 -26.87 7.64
C GLU A 159 -0.60 -26.43 8.87
N ALA A 160 -1.32 -25.31 8.78
CA ALA A 160 -2.21 -24.85 9.83
C ALA A 160 -3.48 -25.70 9.90
N LEU A 161 -4.05 -26.09 8.76
CA LEU A 161 -5.22 -26.97 8.67
C LEU A 161 -4.92 -28.37 9.21
N ASP A 162 -3.75 -28.93 8.90
CA ASP A 162 -3.32 -30.23 9.43
C ASP A 162 -3.19 -30.20 10.96
N ARG A 163 -2.67 -29.10 11.52
CA ARG A 163 -2.58 -28.90 12.98
C ARG A 163 -3.94 -28.67 13.65
N ALA A 164 -4.93 -28.25 12.88
CA ALA A 164 -6.28 -27.98 13.33
C ALA A 164 -7.26 -29.15 13.11
N ASP A 165 -6.76 -30.32 12.67
CA ASP A 165 -7.58 -31.47 12.29
C ASP A 165 -8.64 -31.13 11.22
N GLY A 166 -8.29 -30.24 10.28
CA GLY A 166 -9.17 -29.78 9.19
C GLY A 166 -10.19 -28.71 9.59
N ASP A 167 -10.15 -28.19 10.82
CA ASP A 167 -11.01 -27.07 11.26
C ASP A 167 -10.43 -25.73 10.77
N GLU A 168 -11.07 -25.12 9.77
CA GLU A 168 -10.64 -23.85 9.15
C GLU A 168 -10.54 -22.72 10.17
N VAL A 169 -11.54 -22.56 11.04
CA VAL A 169 -11.58 -21.46 12.02
C VAL A 169 -10.43 -21.60 13.01
N LYS A 170 -10.12 -22.82 13.45
CA LYS A 170 -8.94 -23.06 14.28
C LYS A 170 -7.64 -22.86 13.51
N ALA A 171 -7.56 -23.29 12.25
CA ALA A 171 -6.36 -23.14 11.44
C ALA A 171 -5.95 -21.67 11.28
N GLU A 172 -6.92 -20.78 11.05
CA GLU A 172 -6.69 -19.34 10.93
C GLU A 172 -6.12 -18.70 12.21
N THR A 173 -6.34 -19.31 13.38
CA THR A 173 -5.72 -18.84 14.64
C THR A 173 -4.22 -19.11 14.69
N PHE A 174 -3.73 -20.10 13.93
CA PHE A 174 -2.30 -20.39 13.81
C PHE A 174 -1.60 -19.49 12.78
N ILE A 175 -2.35 -18.77 11.94
CA ILE A 175 -1.81 -17.83 10.96
C ILE A 175 -1.43 -16.52 11.67
N THR A 176 -0.13 -16.20 11.64
CA THR A 176 0.42 -15.02 12.31
C THR A 176 0.35 -13.76 11.42
N PRO A 177 0.35 -12.56 12.02
CA PRO A 177 0.42 -11.31 11.26
C PRO A 177 1.63 -11.26 10.32
N GLU A 178 2.78 -11.80 10.72
CA GLU A 178 4.01 -11.80 9.91
C GLU A 178 3.86 -12.64 8.64
N GLN A 179 3.13 -13.75 8.68
CA GLN A 179 2.86 -14.58 7.51
C GLN A 179 1.97 -13.82 6.50
N LEU A 180 0.93 -13.15 6.98
CA LEU A 180 0.06 -12.29 6.17
C LEU A 180 0.85 -11.11 5.58
N ILE A 181 1.68 -10.44 6.38
CA ILE A 181 2.52 -9.31 5.92
C ILE A 181 3.47 -9.75 4.82
N LYS A 182 4.18 -10.87 5.00
CA LYS A 182 5.10 -11.40 3.98
C LYS A 182 4.39 -11.72 2.67
N SER A 183 3.22 -12.33 2.75
CA SER A 183 2.43 -12.67 1.55
C SER A 183 1.91 -11.42 0.83
N LEU A 184 1.28 -10.49 1.56
CA LEU A 184 0.87 -9.18 1.03
C LEU A 184 2.05 -8.42 0.41
N ARG A 185 3.21 -8.41 1.07
CA ARG A 185 4.41 -7.76 0.55
C ARG A 185 4.84 -8.40 -0.78
N ARG A 186 4.91 -9.73 -0.90
CA ARG A 186 5.23 -10.40 -2.17
C ARG A 186 4.26 -9.99 -3.28
N GLU A 187 2.97 -9.93 -2.98
CA GLU A 187 1.93 -9.46 -3.91
C GLU A 187 2.12 -7.99 -4.32
N VAL A 188 2.46 -7.11 -3.38
CA VAL A 188 2.70 -5.68 -3.65
C VAL A 188 3.96 -5.48 -4.49
N LEU A 189 5.03 -6.24 -4.23
CA LEU A 189 6.30 -6.15 -4.96
C LEU A 189 6.19 -6.60 -6.42
N LYS A 190 5.21 -7.44 -6.77
CA LYS A 190 4.87 -7.76 -8.17
C LYS A 190 4.41 -6.51 -8.95
N GLY A 191 3.99 -5.45 -8.25
CA GLY A 191 3.63 -4.15 -8.81
C GLY A 191 2.25 -4.13 -9.49
N LEU A 192 1.82 -2.93 -9.90
CA LEU A 192 0.57 -2.79 -10.66
C LEU A 192 0.79 -3.18 -12.13
N ALA A 193 0.10 -4.22 -12.60
CA ALA A 193 0.20 -4.74 -13.96
C ALA A 193 -0.27 -3.72 -15.01
N SER A 194 0.53 -3.40 -16.04
CA SER A 194 0.16 -2.46 -17.12
C SER A 194 -0.92 -3.00 -18.07
N VAL A 195 -1.88 -2.14 -18.50
CA VAL A 195 -2.95 -2.51 -19.47
C VAL A 195 -2.43 -2.61 -20.91
N ASP A 196 -1.28 -1.99 -21.20
CA ASP A 196 -0.78 -1.79 -22.56
C ASP A 196 0.18 -2.91 -23.04
N ALA A 197 0.26 -4.04 -22.32
CA ALA A 197 0.87 -5.24 -22.88
C ALA A 197 -0.06 -5.75 -23.98
N VAL A 198 0.42 -5.70 -25.23
CA VAL A 198 -0.31 -6.14 -26.43
C VAL A 198 -0.71 -7.61 -26.24
N GLY A 199 -1.94 -7.85 -25.78
CA GLY A 199 -2.49 -9.18 -25.50
C GLY A 199 -3.09 -9.30 -24.10
N GLY A 200 -4.25 -8.68 -23.87
CA GLY A 200 -5.04 -8.88 -22.64
C GLY A 200 -4.42 -8.25 -21.39
N ALA A 201 -5.26 -7.86 -20.43
CA ALA A 201 -4.83 -7.25 -19.17
C ALA A 201 -4.19 -8.28 -18.21
N HIS A 202 -3.14 -8.97 -18.66
CA HIS A 202 -2.56 -10.10 -17.92
C HIS A 202 -1.04 -9.97 -17.88
N ASN A 203 -0.55 -9.07 -17.01
CA ASN A 203 0.81 -9.19 -16.49
C ASN A 203 0.72 -9.97 -15.17
N HIS A 204 0.43 -11.27 -15.29
CA HIS A 204 0.67 -12.32 -14.31
C HIS A 204 0.55 -13.68 -15.01
N LEU A 205 1.31 -14.67 -14.53
CA LEU A 205 1.22 -16.07 -14.98
C LEU A 205 -0.20 -16.66 -14.88
N ASP A 206 -1.10 -16.02 -14.11
CA ASP A 206 -2.39 -16.59 -13.68
C ASP A 206 -3.62 -15.75 -14.06
N GLY A 207 -3.46 -14.63 -14.79
CA GLY A 207 -4.58 -13.83 -15.30
C GLY A 207 -5.35 -12.97 -14.28
N LEU A 208 -4.93 -12.93 -13.01
CA LEU A 208 -5.58 -12.18 -11.92
C LEU A 208 -5.21 -10.68 -11.88
N PRO A 209 -6.08 -9.79 -11.36
CA PRO A 209 -5.77 -8.37 -11.19
C PRO A 209 -4.75 -8.15 -10.06
N SER A 210 -3.88 -7.14 -10.17
CA SER A 210 -2.95 -6.75 -9.11
C SER A 210 -3.66 -6.38 -7.82
N LEU A 211 -3.12 -6.82 -6.68
CA LEU A 211 -3.59 -6.39 -5.37
C LEU A 211 -3.15 -4.96 -5.07
N LEU A 212 -4.00 -4.21 -4.38
CA LEU A 212 -3.70 -2.89 -3.88
C LEU A 212 -4.16 -2.79 -2.42
N PRO A 213 -3.24 -2.89 -1.44
CA PRO A 213 -3.57 -2.68 -0.03
C PRO A 213 -4.17 -1.30 0.20
N VAL A 214 -5.28 -1.24 0.94
CA VAL A 214 -6.01 -0.01 1.24
C VAL A 214 -6.03 0.22 2.74
N LEU A 215 -5.60 1.42 3.12
CA LEU A 215 -5.63 1.95 4.48
C LEU A 215 -6.56 3.16 4.54
N PHE A 216 -6.94 3.54 5.77
CA PHE A 216 -7.91 4.59 6.02
C PHE A 216 -7.37 5.64 7.00
N GLY A 217 -7.81 6.89 6.84
CA GLY A 217 -7.50 7.90 7.83
C GLY A 217 -8.20 9.25 7.64
N ALA A 218 -7.98 10.09 8.64
CA ALA A 218 -8.37 11.49 8.65
C ALA A 218 -7.16 12.29 9.13
N ALA A 219 -6.24 12.59 8.19
CA ALA A 219 -4.96 13.23 8.51
C ALA A 219 -5.13 14.57 9.26
N ARG A 220 -6.20 15.34 8.96
CA ARG A 220 -6.53 16.58 9.67
C ARG A 220 -6.86 16.36 11.15
N ARG A 221 -7.34 15.17 11.51
CA ARG A 221 -7.65 14.75 12.89
C ARG A 221 -6.53 13.89 13.51
N ASN A 222 -5.37 13.79 12.85
CA ASN A 222 -4.24 12.96 13.29
C ASN A 222 -4.62 11.47 13.48
N LEU A 223 -5.50 10.95 12.62
CA LEU A 223 -5.95 9.56 12.62
C LEU A 223 -5.47 8.83 11.35
N GLY A 224 -4.82 7.68 11.53
CA GLY A 224 -4.45 6.77 10.44
C GLY A 224 -3.08 7.02 9.78
N VAL A 225 -2.36 8.08 10.14
CA VAL A 225 -1.06 8.39 9.55
C VAL A 225 0.05 7.48 10.07
N GLN A 226 0.05 7.14 11.35
CA GLN A 226 1.07 6.28 11.96
C GLN A 226 0.93 4.84 11.44
N PRO A 227 -0.26 4.22 11.40
CA PRO A 227 -0.39 2.90 10.78
C PRO A 227 -0.12 2.90 9.27
N LEU A 228 -0.32 4.03 8.59
CA LEU A 228 0.14 4.20 7.21
C LEU A 228 1.67 4.14 7.12
N MET A 229 2.40 4.73 8.06
CA MET A 229 3.86 4.64 8.09
C MET A 229 4.34 3.21 8.39
N ASP A 230 3.66 2.49 9.26
CA ASP A 230 3.94 1.06 9.50
C ASP A 230 3.71 0.25 8.21
N ALA A 231 2.60 0.49 7.52
CA ALA A 231 2.30 -0.16 6.24
C ALA A 231 3.30 0.17 5.12
N VAL A 232 3.91 1.37 5.12
CA VAL A 232 5.03 1.70 4.22
C VAL A 232 6.21 0.76 4.49
N VAL A 233 6.52 0.47 5.75
CA VAL A 233 7.61 -0.46 6.09
C VAL A 233 7.23 -1.90 5.76
N ASP A 234 6.01 -2.32 6.10
CA ASP A 234 5.54 -3.69 5.94
C ASP A 234 5.43 -4.08 4.45
N TYR A 235 4.82 -3.22 3.63
CA TYR A 235 4.38 -3.59 2.28
C TYR A 235 5.18 -2.99 1.13
N LEU A 236 5.77 -1.80 1.29
CA LEU A 236 6.54 -1.16 0.20
C LEU A 236 8.00 -1.61 0.18
N PRO A 237 8.65 -1.63 -1.00
CA PRO A 237 10.04 -2.04 -1.14
C PRO A 237 11.02 -1.14 -0.40
N SER A 238 12.14 -1.74 -0.03
CA SER A 238 13.38 -1.05 0.32
C SER A 238 14.30 -0.97 -0.91
N PRO A 239 15.34 -0.11 -0.89
CA PRO A 239 16.33 -0.08 -1.96
C PRO A 239 17.05 -1.42 -2.21
N LEU A 240 17.02 -2.35 -1.24
CA LEU A 240 17.59 -3.69 -1.38
C LEU A 240 16.69 -4.63 -2.19
N ASP A 241 15.40 -4.31 -2.33
CA ASP A 241 14.43 -5.08 -3.11
C ASP A 241 14.48 -4.71 -4.60
N ARG A 242 15.28 -3.71 -4.99
CA ARG A 242 15.40 -3.28 -6.39
C ARG A 242 16.26 -4.24 -7.21
N PRO A 243 15.86 -4.51 -8.47
CA PRO A 243 16.78 -5.15 -9.41
C PRO A 243 18.00 -4.26 -9.64
N ALA A 244 19.13 -4.88 -9.99
CA ALA A 244 20.31 -4.16 -10.43
C ALA A 244 19.94 -3.26 -11.62
N LEU A 245 20.45 -2.03 -11.61
CA LEU A 245 20.23 -1.08 -12.69
C LEU A 245 21.30 -1.28 -13.75
N ASP A 246 20.92 -1.11 -15.01
CA ASP A 246 21.83 -1.05 -16.13
C ASP A 246 22.12 0.40 -16.52
N GLY A 247 23.38 0.68 -16.84
CA GLY A 247 23.86 1.91 -17.45
C GLY A 247 24.37 1.65 -18.86
N PHE A 248 24.82 2.72 -19.52
CA PHE A 248 25.34 2.66 -20.88
C PHE A 248 26.72 3.31 -20.95
N THR A 249 27.65 2.68 -21.67
CA THR A 249 28.92 3.32 -22.03
C THR A 249 28.67 4.42 -23.07
N ALA A 250 29.67 5.27 -23.32
CA ALA A 250 29.60 6.26 -24.40
C ALA A 250 29.42 5.62 -25.79
N GLY A 251 29.83 4.35 -25.95
CA GLY A 251 29.63 3.56 -27.17
C GLY A 251 28.24 2.90 -27.29
N GLY A 252 27.41 2.98 -26.23
CA GLY A 252 26.08 2.39 -26.19
C GLY A 252 26.03 0.97 -25.61
N ASP A 253 27.16 0.41 -25.17
CA ASP A 253 27.19 -0.91 -24.54
C ASP A 253 26.52 -0.86 -23.16
N VAL A 254 25.73 -1.89 -22.85
CA VAL A 254 25.07 -2.03 -21.55
C VAL A 254 26.08 -2.50 -20.51
N ILE A 255 26.16 -1.79 -19.37
CA ILE A 255 27.01 -2.15 -18.24
C ILE A 255 26.19 -2.12 -16.94
N PRO A 256 26.39 -3.06 -16.01
CA PRO A 256 25.68 -3.01 -14.73
C PRO A 256 26.16 -1.81 -13.91
N VAL A 257 25.22 -1.09 -13.32
CA VAL A 257 25.53 -0.04 -12.34
C VAL A 257 26.11 -0.71 -11.10
N PRO A 258 27.23 -0.21 -10.55
CA PRO A 258 27.82 -0.74 -9.32
C PRO A 258 26.79 -0.79 -8.19
N SER A 259 26.88 -1.85 -7.37
CA SER A 259 26.08 -1.96 -6.15
C SER A 259 26.23 -0.70 -5.28
N PRO A 260 25.18 -0.27 -4.56
CA PRO A 260 25.30 0.80 -3.57
C PRO A 260 26.36 0.54 -2.48
N LEU A 261 26.80 -0.70 -2.30
CA LEU A 261 27.87 -1.09 -1.36
C LEU A 261 29.27 -1.05 -1.98
N ALA A 262 29.40 -0.74 -3.27
CA ALA A 262 30.68 -0.62 -3.96
C ALA A 262 31.43 0.66 -3.54
N PRO A 263 32.76 0.70 -3.65
CA PRO A 263 33.56 1.88 -3.31
C PRO A 263 33.33 3.08 -4.26
N ILE A 264 32.67 2.86 -5.39
CA ILE A 264 32.33 3.89 -6.37
C ILE A 264 30.82 4.14 -6.30
N ASN A 265 30.44 5.37 -5.95
CA ASN A 265 29.05 5.79 -5.90
C ASN A 265 28.60 6.32 -7.27
N VAL A 266 27.49 5.79 -7.77
CA VAL A 266 26.78 6.32 -8.94
C VAL A 266 25.50 6.98 -8.46
N GLY A 267 25.26 8.22 -8.90
CA GLY A 267 24.08 9.00 -8.53
C GLY A 267 23.31 9.49 -9.75
N MET A 268 21.98 9.40 -9.69
CA MET A 268 21.10 9.98 -10.69
C MET A 268 20.55 11.33 -10.22
N THR A 269 20.82 12.40 -10.96
CA THR A 269 20.20 13.70 -10.74
C THR A 269 18.78 13.70 -11.31
N PHE A 270 17.77 13.98 -10.48
CA PHE A 270 16.36 13.98 -10.90
C PHE A 270 15.65 15.34 -10.76
N LYS A 271 16.22 16.27 -9.96
CA LYS A 271 15.71 17.62 -9.75
C LYS A 271 16.85 18.61 -9.60
N VAL A 272 16.69 19.80 -10.18
CA VAL A 272 17.63 20.94 -10.06
C VAL A 272 16.87 22.10 -9.45
N MET A 273 17.41 22.70 -8.38
CA MET A 273 16.89 23.93 -7.80
C MET A 273 18.03 24.91 -7.59
N PHE A 274 17.78 26.17 -7.93
CA PHE A 274 18.73 27.25 -7.68
C PHE A 274 18.42 27.88 -6.32
N PHE A 275 19.40 27.85 -5.43
CA PHE A 275 19.35 28.56 -4.17
C PHE A 275 20.27 29.78 -4.28
N PRO A 276 19.72 31.02 -4.36
CA PRO A 276 20.56 32.20 -4.32
C PRO A 276 21.30 32.26 -2.98
N ASP A 277 22.55 32.73 -3.00
CA ASP A 277 23.35 32.90 -1.80
C ASP A 277 22.63 33.86 -0.83
N PRO A 278 22.32 33.44 0.40
CA PRO A 278 21.70 34.32 1.40
C PRO A 278 22.48 35.62 1.63
N ALA A 279 23.80 35.63 1.39
CA ALA A 279 24.67 36.79 1.54
C ALA A 279 24.60 37.81 0.38
N THR A 280 23.84 37.53 -0.68
CA THR A 280 23.69 38.42 -1.85
C THR A 280 22.39 39.25 -1.83
N LYS A 281 21.74 39.40 -0.67
CA LYS A 281 20.55 40.25 -0.45
C LYS A 281 20.83 41.44 0.44
#